data_AF-A0A0H4T7H3-F1
#
_entry.id   AF-A0A0H4T7H3-F1
#
_cell.length_a   1.000
_cell.length_b   1.000
_cell.length_c   1.000
_cell.angle_alpha   90.00
_cell.angle_beta   90.00
_cell.angle_gamma   90.00
#
_symmetry.space_group_name_H-M   'P 1'
#
loop_
_entity.id
_entity.type
_entity.pdbx_description
1 polymer ?
#
loop_
_entity_poly.entity_id
_entity_poly.type
_entity_poly.pdbx_seq_one_letter_code
_entity_poly.pdbx_strand_id
1 'polypeptide(L)'
;MLKSSGAHGMGTMEAVVKKAAGKDPRVLEKLAYVVSSGQREKVLAAVIPGPKTPAQVAEHTGLRLPHVSRTLAQLQEAGLVTAIGPGKRGRLVVPSDLGNAVFEALVSSRGDRLVVPLARGSHFRNYHHWIQANHGKAAADEVLTEMGIDASRIDVDGWYPLRIAMDLLEIIERRFGDGSYETIRRMLREEALNFSSVKRLAARLLPFPFNLELSPNAYAREFNHGRLEVEVDGRRALMRFYDWMSSPARCKAWQGTVEGSLASIGVSVTVTKVACRLKGSAYCGYAITW
;
A
#
# COMPACT_ATOMS: atom_id res chain seq x y z
N MET A 1 -0.42 -18.01 52.36
CA MET A 1 -1.31 -17.32 51.39
C MET A 1 -0.65 -17.43 50.01
N LEU A 2 -0.82 -18.58 49.35
CA LEU A 2 -0.28 -18.84 48.00
C LEU A 2 -1.43 -18.68 47.02
N LYS A 3 -1.47 -17.56 46.28
CA LYS A 3 -2.46 -17.35 45.21
C LYS A 3 -1.91 -17.89 43.89
N SER A 4 -2.72 -18.76 43.31
CA SER A 4 -2.63 -19.40 42.00
C SER A 4 -2.46 -18.40 40.85
N SER A 5 -1.46 -18.63 40.01
CA SER A 5 -1.23 -17.94 38.72
C SER A 5 -1.42 -18.88 37.52
N GLY A 6 -2.40 -19.79 37.59
CA GLY A 6 -2.62 -20.84 36.59
C GLY A 6 -3.66 -20.56 35.49
N ALA A 7 -4.39 -19.44 35.51
CA ALA A 7 -5.63 -19.31 34.74
C ALA A 7 -5.61 -18.35 33.53
N HIS A 8 -4.49 -17.69 33.21
CA HIS A 8 -4.43 -16.72 32.10
C HIS A 8 -3.73 -17.23 30.82
N GLY A 9 -3.29 -18.49 30.80
CA GLY A 9 -2.62 -19.10 29.64
C GLY A 9 -3.50 -20.01 28.76
N MET A 10 -4.58 -20.58 29.31
CA MET A 10 -5.38 -21.59 28.61
C MET A 10 -6.45 -20.98 27.67
N GLY A 11 -7.07 -19.87 28.04
CA GLY A 11 -8.14 -19.24 27.23
C GLY A 11 -7.67 -18.68 25.88
N THR A 12 -6.39 -18.30 25.78
CA THR A 12 -5.75 -17.82 24.54
C THR A 12 -5.39 -18.96 23.60
N MET A 13 -4.94 -20.10 24.13
CA MET A 13 -4.63 -21.29 23.33
C MET A 13 -5.91 -21.93 22.76
N GLU A 14 -6.99 -21.99 23.55
CA GLU A 14 -8.24 -22.60 23.14
C GLU A 14 -8.97 -21.80 22.05
N ALA A 15 -8.85 -20.46 22.07
CA ALA A 15 -9.36 -19.58 21.03
C ALA A 15 -8.53 -19.66 19.73
N VAL A 16 -7.21 -19.83 19.82
CA VAL A 16 -6.32 -20.06 18.67
C VAL A 16 -6.60 -21.44 18.04
N VAL A 17 -6.80 -22.47 18.86
CA VAL A 17 -7.14 -23.83 18.43
C VAL A 17 -8.52 -23.88 17.76
N LYS A 18 -9.52 -23.16 18.30
CA LYS A 18 -10.84 -23.02 17.66
C LYS A 18 -10.81 -22.27 16.32
N LYS A 19 -9.91 -21.28 16.14
CA LYS A 19 -9.73 -20.55 14.87
C LYS A 19 -8.90 -21.34 13.83
N ALA A 20 -8.13 -22.32 14.29
CA ALA A 20 -7.35 -23.26 13.47
C ALA A 20 -8.14 -24.50 13.03
N ALA A 21 -9.29 -24.78 13.66
CA ALA A 21 -10.18 -25.88 13.32
C ALA A 21 -10.80 -25.67 11.92
N GLY A 22 -10.12 -26.19 10.89
CA GLY A 22 -10.54 -26.10 9.48
C GLY A 22 -9.41 -25.82 8.48
N LYS A 23 -8.18 -25.55 8.92
CA LYS A 23 -7.02 -25.30 8.02
C LYS A 23 -6.10 -26.52 7.95
N ASP A 24 -5.57 -26.83 6.77
CA ASP A 24 -4.60 -27.91 6.55
C ASP A 24 -3.40 -27.75 7.51
N PRO A 25 -3.07 -28.75 8.35
CA PRO A 25 -1.95 -28.70 9.29
C PRO A 25 -0.62 -28.32 8.65
N ARG A 26 -0.39 -28.72 7.39
CA ARG A 26 0.83 -28.38 6.63
C ARG A 26 0.91 -26.89 6.34
N VAL A 27 -0.22 -26.27 6.03
CA VAL A 27 -0.30 -24.81 5.80
C VAL A 27 -0.02 -24.05 7.10
N LEU A 28 -0.54 -24.52 8.24
CA LEU A 28 -0.31 -23.90 9.55
C LEU A 28 1.16 -24.00 10.00
N GLU A 29 1.79 -25.15 9.81
CA GLU A 29 3.22 -25.35 10.11
C GLU A 29 4.09 -24.41 9.27
N LYS A 30 3.86 -24.36 7.96
CA LYS A 30 4.63 -23.48 7.06
C LYS A 30 4.31 -22.01 7.24
N LEU A 31 3.10 -21.67 7.67
CA LEU A 31 2.76 -20.32 8.09
C LEU A 31 3.62 -19.88 9.29
N ALA A 32 3.72 -20.69 10.35
CA ALA A 32 4.58 -20.39 11.50
C ALA A 32 6.06 -20.27 11.09
N TYR A 33 6.51 -21.12 10.17
CA TYR A 33 7.85 -21.04 9.57
C TYR A 33 8.07 -19.71 8.84
N VAL A 34 7.13 -19.25 8.01
CA VAL A 34 7.25 -17.98 7.30
C VAL A 34 7.20 -16.79 8.26
N VAL A 35 6.25 -16.79 9.21
CA VAL A 35 6.04 -15.68 10.17
C VAL A 35 7.23 -15.43 11.08
N SER A 36 7.99 -16.48 11.41
CA SER A 36 9.20 -16.33 12.23
C SER A 36 10.37 -15.61 11.53
N SER A 37 10.23 -15.17 10.27
CA SER A 37 11.25 -14.36 9.58
C SER A 37 10.63 -13.36 8.60
N GLY A 38 10.84 -12.06 8.87
CA GLY A 38 10.43 -10.99 7.95
C GLY A 38 11.14 -11.04 6.58
N GLN A 39 12.29 -11.71 6.45
CA GLN A 39 12.91 -11.95 5.14
C GLN A 39 12.13 -12.99 4.34
N ARG A 40 11.68 -14.08 4.98
CA ARG A 40 10.86 -15.12 4.34
C ARG A 40 9.53 -14.56 3.86
N GLU A 41 8.89 -13.73 4.67
CA GLU A 41 7.66 -13.03 4.29
C GLU A 41 7.85 -12.15 3.06
N LYS A 42 8.83 -11.25 3.08
CA LYS A 42 9.10 -10.32 1.97
C LYS A 42 9.44 -11.05 0.68
N VAL A 43 10.27 -12.09 0.77
CA VAL A 43 10.70 -12.88 -0.40
C VAL A 43 9.56 -13.73 -0.95
N LEU A 44 8.74 -14.36 -0.08
CA LEU A 44 7.54 -15.09 -0.51
C LEU A 44 6.53 -14.13 -1.16
N ALA A 45 6.20 -13.02 -0.51
CA ALA A 45 5.29 -12.00 -1.05
C ALA A 45 5.75 -11.45 -2.40
N ALA A 46 7.07 -11.29 -2.61
CA ALA A 46 7.61 -10.78 -3.86
C ALA A 46 7.42 -11.74 -5.05
N VAL A 47 7.34 -13.05 -4.83
CA VAL A 47 7.17 -14.04 -5.92
C VAL A 47 5.70 -14.38 -6.19
N ILE A 48 4.77 -14.06 -5.28
CA ILE A 48 3.34 -14.33 -5.44
C ILE A 48 2.74 -13.70 -6.72
N PRO A 49 3.06 -12.43 -7.09
CA PRO A 49 2.50 -11.84 -8.31
C PRO A 49 2.93 -12.52 -9.62
N GLY A 50 3.91 -13.43 -9.59
CA GLY A 50 4.36 -14.18 -10.76
C GLY A 50 5.86 -14.50 -10.77
N PRO A 51 6.33 -15.23 -11.79
CA PRO A 51 7.72 -15.68 -11.87
C PRO A 51 8.73 -14.52 -11.78
N LYS A 52 9.75 -14.65 -10.91
CA LYS A 52 10.82 -13.65 -10.76
C LYS A 52 12.20 -14.27 -10.64
N THR A 53 13.19 -13.56 -11.15
CA THR A 53 14.61 -13.87 -10.88
C THR A 53 15.00 -13.41 -9.47
N PRO A 54 16.05 -14.00 -8.86
CA PRO A 54 16.58 -13.52 -7.57
C PRO A 54 16.98 -12.03 -7.58
N ALA A 55 17.44 -11.50 -8.72
CA ALA A 55 17.78 -10.09 -8.87
C ALA A 55 16.53 -9.20 -8.79
N GLN A 56 15.46 -9.56 -9.49
CA GLN A 56 14.18 -8.85 -9.42
C GLN A 56 13.56 -8.91 -8.02
N VAL A 57 13.70 -10.04 -7.32
CA VAL A 57 13.25 -10.15 -5.91
C VAL A 57 14.07 -9.24 -5.00
N ALA A 58 15.39 -9.15 -5.20
CA ALA A 58 16.26 -8.23 -4.46
C ALA A 58 15.86 -6.76 -4.66
N GLU A 59 15.60 -6.37 -5.91
CA GLU A 59 15.11 -5.03 -6.26
C GLU A 59 13.75 -4.74 -5.60
N HIS A 60 12.79 -5.65 -5.72
CA HIS A 60 11.45 -5.48 -5.13
C HIS A 60 11.45 -5.42 -3.61
N THR A 61 12.32 -6.18 -2.94
CA THR A 61 12.33 -6.29 -1.48
C THR A 61 13.31 -5.34 -0.79
N GLY A 62 14.21 -4.70 -1.55
CA GLY A 62 15.33 -3.92 -1.01
C GLY A 62 16.38 -4.76 -0.27
N LEU A 63 16.30 -6.10 -0.35
CA LEU A 63 17.26 -7.00 0.29
C LEU A 63 18.47 -7.22 -0.62
N ARG A 64 19.67 -7.36 -0.02
CA ARG A 64 20.86 -7.71 -0.81
C ARG A 64 20.68 -9.11 -1.43
N LEU A 65 21.17 -9.28 -2.65
CA LEU A 65 21.06 -10.54 -3.42
C LEU A 65 21.49 -11.81 -2.65
N PRO A 66 22.53 -11.80 -1.79
CA PRO A 66 22.87 -12.98 -0.99
C PRO A 66 21.80 -13.34 0.06
N HIS A 67 21.09 -12.37 0.63
CA HIS A 67 19.97 -12.64 1.54
C HIS A 67 18.80 -13.22 0.78
N VAL A 68 18.45 -12.64 -0.37
CA VAL A 68 17.40 -13.17 -1.23
C VAL A 68 17.70 -14.60 -1.67
N SER A 69 18.93 -14.86 -2.12
CA SER A 69 19.31 -16.20 -2.59
C SER A 69 19.22 -17.25 -1.49
N ARG A 70 19.65 -16.91 -0.26
CA ARG A 70 19.51 -17.80 0.91
C ARG A 70 18.05 -18.02 1.28
N THR A 71 17.24 -16.96 1.30
CA THR A 71 15.82 -17.07 1.64
C THR A 71 15.04 -17.85 0.59
N LEU A 72 15.33 -17.67 -0.71
CA LEU A 72 14.71 -18.48 -1.77
C LEU A 72 15.09 -19.96 -1.64
N ALA A 73 16.33 -20.27 -1.27
CA ALA A 73 16.72 -21.66 -0.99
C ALA A 73 15.95 -22.25 0.20
N GLN A 74 15.81 -21.49 1.29
CA GLN A 74 15.01 -21.88 2.46
C GLN A 74 13.54 -22.11 2.13
N LEU A 75 12.92 -21.22 1.35
CA LEU A 75 11.53 -21.36 0.91
C LEU A 75 11.36 -22.53 -0.05
N GLN A 76 12.36 -22.80 -0.90
CA GLN A 76 12.33 -23.93 -1.81
C GLN A 76 12.46 -25.26 -1.06
N GLU A 77 13.36 -25.34 -0.08
CA GLU A 77 13.49 -26.49 0.83
C GLU A 77 12.22 -26.73 1.65
N ALA A 78 11.54 -25.65 2.06
CA ALA A 78 10.24 -25.72 2.72
C ALA A 78 9.06 -26.06 1.76
N GLY A 79 9.32 -26.22 0.46
CA GLY A 79 8.31 -26.55 -0.55
C GLY A 79 7.37 -25.40 -0.92
N LEU A 80 7.72 -24.15 -0.59
CA LEU A 80 6.88 -22.96 -0.78
C LEU A 80 7.12 -22.26 -2.12
N VAL A 81 8.27 -22.49 -2.74
CA VAL A 81 8.62 -21.94 -4.05
C VAL A 81 9.33 -22.99 -4.89
N THR A 82 9.26 -22.86 -6.20
CA THR A 82 9.94 -23.73 -7.16
C THR A 82 10.77 -22.88 -8.12
N ALA A 83 11.99 -23.34 -8.41
CA ALA A 83 12.83 -22.72 -9.43
C ALA A 83 12.59 -23.40 -10.78
N ILE A 84 12.36 -22.61 -11.82
CA ILE A 84 12.15 -23.03 -13.20
C ILE A 84 13.27 -22.47 -14.07
N GLY A 85 13.86 -23.32 -14.89
CA GLY A 85 14.89 -22.98 -15.87
C GLY A 85 16.28 -23.57 -15.55
N PRO A 86 17.17 -23.63 -16.55
CA PRO A 86 18.48 -24.24 -16.40
C PRO A 86 19.46 -23.35 -15.62
N GLY A 87 20.08 -23.91 -14.57
CA GLY A 87 21.22 -23.30 -13.88
C GLY A 87 20.91 -22.20 -12.85
N LYS A 88 21.95 -21.51 -12.37
CA LYS A 88 21.85 -20.47 -11.33
C LYS A 88 21.52 -19.07 -11.87
N ARG A 89 21.88 -18.77 -13.11
CA ARG A 89 21.60 -17.49 -13.80
C ARG A 89 20.34 -17.64 -14.66
N GLY A 90 19.48 -16.63 -14.63
CA GLY A 90 18.24 -16.63 -15.42
C GLY A 90 17.12 -17.52 -14.88
N ARG A 91 17.34 -18.27 -13.79
CA ARG A 91 16.28 -19.06 -13.15
C ARG A 91 15.15 -18.16 -12.66
N LEU A 92 13.93 -18.56 -12.96
CA LEU A 92 12.73 -17.95 -12.43
C LEU A 92 12.29 -18.72 -11.19
N VAL A 93 11.82 -18.01 -10.19
CA VAL A 93 11.21 -18.59 -9.01
C VAL A 93 9.73 -18.28 -9.02
N VAL A 94 8.93 -19.31 -8.83
CA VAL A 94 7.46 -19.26 -8.75
C VAL A 94 6.99 -19.79 -7.40
N PRO A 95 5.87 -19.31 -6.85
CA PRO A 95 5.25 -19.94 -5.69
C PRO A 95 4.72 -21.34 -6.06
N SER A 96 4.78 -22.28 -5.12
CA SER A 96 4.02 -23.53 -5.23
C SER A 96 2.58 -23.33 -4.78
N ASP A 97 1.71 -24.33 -4.98
CA ASP A 97 0.34 -24.30 -4.45
C ASP A 97 0.33 -24.17 -2.93
N LEU A 98 1.26 -24.86 -2.24
CA LEU A 98 1.46 -24.71 -0.80
C LEU A 98 1.97 -23.31 -0.45
N GLY A 99 2.86 -22.73 -1.26
CA GLY A 99 3.32 -21.35 -1.10
C GLY A 99 2.20 -20.33 -1.21
N ASN A 100 1.30 -20.50 -2.18
CA ASN A 100 0.11 -19.67 -2.36
C ASN A 100 -0.85 -19.84 -1.17
N ALA A 101 -1.18 -21.07 -0.78
CA ALA A 101 -2.04 -21.35 0.37
C ALA A 101 -1.46 -20.81 1.69
N VAL A 102 -0.13 -20.89 1.88
CA VAL A 102 0.57 -20.31 3.04
C VAL A 102 0.57 -18.80 2.98
N PHE A 103 0.72 -18.19 1.80
CA PHE A 103 0.61 -16.75 1.64
C PHE A 103 -0.81 -16.25 1.88
N GLU A 104 -1.84 -16.94 1.38
CA GLU A 104 -3.24 -16.67 1.70
C GLU A 104 -3.52 -16.85 3.19
N ALA A 105 -2.99 -17.90 3.81
CA ALA A 105 -3.08 -18.11 5.25
C ALA A 105 -2.26 -17.09 6.03
N LEU A 106 -1.18 -16.53 5.48
CA LEU A 106 -0.41 -15.43 6.05
C LEU A 106 -1.24 -14.15 6.00
N VAL A 107 -1.85 -13.84 4.86
CA VAL A 107 -2.77 -12.72 4.68
C VAL A 107 -4.01 -12.86 5.60
N SER A 108 -4.55 -14.08 5.73
CA SER A 108 -5.76 -14.37 6.50
C SER A 108 -5.53 -14.59 8.00
N SER A 109 -4.38 -15.14 8.42
CA SER A 109 -3.99 -15.24 9.84
C SER A 109 -3.62 -13.88 10.40
N ARG A 110 -3.13 -13.00 9.53
CA ARG A 110 -3.07 -11.56 9.73
C ARG A 110 -4.43 -10.88 9.52
N GLY A 111 -5.55 -11.61 9.61
CA GLY A 111 -6.93 -11.18 9.39
C GLY A 111 -7.43 -10.11 10.36
N ASP A 112 -6.76 -8.96 10.30
CA ASP A 112 -7.04 -7.60 10.79
C ASP A 112 -5.75 -6.81 11.08
N ARG A 113 -4.54 -7.40 10.95
CA ARG A 113 -3.25 -6.72 11.19
C ARG A 113 -2.07 -7.25 10.34
N LEU A 114 -1.48 -6.36 9.52
CA LEU A 114 -0.06 -6.29 9.09
C LEU A 114 0.37 -6.85 7.70
N VAL A 115 -0.10 -6.33 6.58
CA VAL A 115 0.87 -5.50 5.83
C VAL A 115 0.64 -4.15 6.48
N VAL A 116 1.62 -3.57 7.19
CA VAL A 116 1.44 -2.16 7.60
C VAL A 116 1.16 -1.45 6.29
N PRO A 117 -0.03 -0.86 6.07
CA PRO A 117 -0.24 -0.11 4.85
C PRO A 117 0.78 1.02 4.90
N LEU A 118 1.66 1.09 3.92
CA LEU A 118 2.70 2.08 3.83
C LEU A 118 2.38 3.01 2.66
N ALA A 119 2.72 4.27 2.87
CA ALA A 119 2.78 5.29 1.83
C ALA A 119 4.22 5.75 1.68
N ARG A 120 4.55 6.31 0.52
CA ARG A 120 5.85 6.96 0.32
C ARG A 120 5.98 8.24 1.15
N GLY A 121 7.21 8.58 1.52
CA GLY A 121 7.52 9.83 2.21
C GLY A 121 7.15 11.08 1.41
N SER A 122 7.02 10.95 0.08
CA SER A 122 6.48 11.96 -0.83
C SER A 122 5.18 12.61 -0.31
N HIS A 123 4.29 11.83 0.29
CA HIS A 123 3.02 12.34 0.85
C HIS A 123 3.26 13.37 1.95
N PHE A 124 4.15 13.06 2.90
CA PHE A 124 4.46 13.91 4.04
C PHE A 124 5.14 15.20 3.60
N ARG A 125 6.09 15.09 2.66
CA ARG A 125 6.74 16.26 2.06
C ARG A 125 5.75 17.14 1.32
N ASN A 126 4.83 16.57 0.55
CA ASN A 126 3.85 17.35 -0.21
C ASN A 126 2.85 18.05 0.72
N TYR A 127 2.43 17.42 1.81
CA TYR A 127 1.59 18.08 2.83
C TYR A 127 2.32 19.27 3.46
N HIS A 128 3.57 19.05 3.88
CA HIS A 128 4.42 20.10 4.44
C HIS A 128 4.65 21.25 3.46
N HIS A 129 4.99 20.93 2.20
CA HIS A 129 5.20 21.92 1.14
C HIS A 129 3.96 22.80 0.92
N TRP A 130 2.78 22.19 0.83
CA TRP A 130 1.54 22.92 0.62
C TRP A 130 1.20 23.82 1.82
N ILE A 131 1.34 23.31 3.05
CA ILE A 131 1.11 24.10 4.27
C ILE A 131 2.12 25.24 4.34
N GLN A 132 3.38 25.00 4.02
CA GLN A 132 4.41 26.03 4.02
C GLN A 132 4.07 27.16 3.03
N ALA A 133 3.61 26.80 1.83
CA ALA A 133 3.25 27.76 0.79
C ALA A 133 2.01 28.61 1.16
N ASN A 134 1.04 28.04 1.88
CA ASN A 134 -0.24 28.70 2.17
C ASN A 134 -0.37 29.28 3.58
N HIS A 135 0.38 28.75 4.55
CA HIS A 135 0.26 29.05 5.98
C HIS A 135 1.62 29.31 6.66
N GLY A 136 2.71 29.27 5.91
CA GLY A 136 4.06 29.55 6.40
C GLY A 136 4.78 28.35 7.01
N LYS A 137 6.10 28.44 7.06
CA LYS A 137 6.98 27.34 7.48
C LYS A 137 6.70 26.86 8.91
N ALA A 138 6.47 27.78 9.85
CA ALA A 138 6.23 27.43 11.24
C ALA A 138 5.01 26.52 11.41
N ALA A 139 3.91 26.83 10.71
CA ALA A 139 2.70 26.01 10.73
C ALA A 139 2.93 24.62 10.11
N ALA A 140 3.72 24.54 9.03
CA ALA A 140 4.07 23.28 8.39
C ALA A 140 4.93 22.38 9.28
N ASP A 141 5.94 22.95 9.93
CA ASP A 141 6.82 22.24 10.85
C ASP A 141 6.06 21.73 12.09
N GLU A 142 5.15 22.54 12.64
CA GLU A 142 4.35 22.18 13.81
C GLU A 142 3.45 20.96 13.56
N VAL A 143 2.78 20.90 12.40
CA VAL A 143 1.89 19.79 12.04
C VAL A 143 2.64 18.45 12.01
N LEU A 144 3.86 18.42 11.47
CA LEU A 144 4.68 17.22 11.45
C LEU A 144 5.27 16.90 12.84
N THR A 145 5.66 17.93 13.59
CA THR A 145 6.24 17.79 14.93
C THR A 145 5.22 17.22 15.93
N GLU A 146 3.93 17.57 15.82
CA GLU A 146 2.84 16.98 16.62
C GLU A 146 2.78 15.45 16.48
N MET A 147 3.16 14.93 15.31
CA MET A 147 3.24 13.49 15.01
C MET A 147 4.63 12.89 15.28
N GLY A 148 5.56 13.66 15.85
CA GLY A 148 6.94 13.23 16.11
C GLY A 148 7.80 13.10 14.85
N ILE A 149 7.46 13.80 13.77
CA ILE A 149 8.15 13.74 12.47
C ILE A 149 8.98 15.01 12.27
N ASP A 150 10.28 14.85 12.06
CA ASP A 150 11.17 15.93 11.64
C ASP A 150 11.11 16.09 10.12
N ALA A 151 10.58 17.23 9.66
CA ALA A 151 10.41 17.55 8.24
C ALA A 151 11.74 17.45 7.44
N SER A 152 12.87 17.78 8.07
CA SER A 152 14.19 17.74 7.43
C SER A 152 14.73 16.34 7.18
N ARG A 153 14.13 15.32 7.83
CA ARG A 153 14.56 13.91 7.77
C ARG A 153 13.62 13.02 6.97
N ILE A 154 12.64 13.59 6.27
CA ILE A 154 11.72 12.81 5.43
C ILE A 154 12.48 12.31 4.21
N ASP A 155 12.66 10.98 4.13
CA ASP A 155 13.07 10.31 2.91
C ASP A 155 11.85 10.12 2.01
N VAL A 156 11.84 10.79 0.86
CA VAL A 156 10.67 10.84 -0.02
C VAL A 156 10.39 9.52 -0.72
N ASP A 157 11.42 8.69 -0.88
CA ASP A 157 11.30 7.33 -1.38
C ASP A 157 11.16 6.31 -0.22
N GLY A 158 11.28 6.75 1.03
CA GLY A 158 11.08 5.94 2.22
C GLY A 158 9.63 5.45 2.38
N TRP A 159 9.45 4.35 3.10
CA TRP A 159 8.14 3.80 3.41
C TRP A 159 7.70 4.15 4.83
N TYR A 160 6.53 4.78 4.96
CA TYR A 160 5.99 5.26 6.23
C TYR A 160 4.60 4.67 6.47
N PRO A 161 4.19 4.40 7.72
CA PRO A 161 2.84 3.96 8.03
C PRO A 161 1.79 4.92 7.47
N LEU A 162 0.93 4.40 6.60
CA LEU A 162 -0.17 5.14 5.97
C LEU A 162 -1.09 5.78 7.01
N ARG A 163 -1.29 5.12 8.16
CA ARG A 163 -2.10 5.66 9.25
C ARG A 163 -1.61 7.04 9.67
N ILE A 164 -0.30 7.24 9.77
CA ILE A 164 0.28 8.55 10.11
C ILE A 164 -0.03 9.57 9.02
N ALA A 165 0.08 9.18 7.74
CA ALA A 165 -0.31 10.07 6.64
C ALA A 165 -1.80 10.43 6.69
N MET A 166 -2.67 9.50 7.09
CA MET A 166 -4.11 9.76 7.26
C MET A 166 -4.40 10.66 8.47
N ASP A 167 -3.74 10.41 9.60
CA ASP A 167 -3.88 11.23 10.81
C ASP A 167 -3.43 12.68 10.53
N LEU A 168 -2.36 12.86 9.75
CA LEU A 168 -1.93 14.17 9.26
C LEU A 168 -2.99 14.87 8.41
N LEU A 169 -3.69 14.15 7.53
CA LEU A 169 -4.79 14.74 6.77
C LEU A 169 -5.91 15.24 7.69
N GLU A 170 -6.22 14.50 8.77
CA GLU A 170 -7.22 14.93 9.75
C GLU A 170 -6.73 16.14 10.58
N ILE A 171 -5.44 16.20 10.94
CA ILE A 171 -4.83 17.38 11.60
C ILE A 171 -4.91 18.61 10.70
N ILE A 172 -4.57 18.45 9.42
CA ILE A 172 -4.61 19.53 8.42
C ILE A 172 -6.03 20.04 8.26
N GLU A 173 -7.02 19.15 8.12
CA GLU A 173 -8.42 19.56 8.03
C GLU A 173 -8.87 20.29 9.30
N ARG A 174 -8.52 19.77 10.48
CA ARG A 174 -8.89 20.41 11.75
C ARG A 174 -8.30 21.81 11.92
N ARG A 175 -7.08 22.03 11.42
CA ARG A 175 -6.36 23.32 11.57
C ARG A 175 -6.67 24.33 10.47
N PHE A 176 -6.88 23.87 9.24
CA PHE A 176 -6.94 24.73 8.04
C PHE A 176 -8.20 24.51 7.19
N GLY A 177 -9.07 23.59 7.59
CA GLY A 177 -10.32 23.28 6.90
C GLY A 177 -11.56 23.66 7.72
N ASP A 178 -12.71 23.27 7.19
CA ASP A 178 -14.04 23.54 7.75
C ASP A 178 -14.82 22.25 8.08
N GLY A 179 -14.19 21.09 7.94
CA GLY A 179 -14.77 19.78 8.13
C GLY A 179 -15.41 19.17 6.87
N SER A 180 -15.45 19.92 5.76
CA SER A 180 -15.91 19.39 4.46
C SER A 180 -14.85 18.54 3.76
N TYR A 181 -13.59 18.63 4.20
CA TYR A 181 -12.41 18.05 3.55
C TYR A 181 -12.11 18.61 2.16
N GLU A 182 -12.69 19.75 1.77
CA GLU A 182 -12.33 20.45 0.54
C GLU A 182 -10.93 21.06 0.62
N THR A 183 -10.45 21.46 1.80
CA THR A 183 -9.04 21.85 1.99
C THR A 183 -8.10 20.72 1.62
N ILE A 184 -8.40 19.49 2.06
CA ILE A 184 -7.63 18.29 1.69
C ILE A 184 -7.69 18.00 0.19
N ARG A 185 -8.87 18.08 -0.42
CA ARG A 185 -9.02 17.90 -1.88
C ARG A 185 -8.20 18.94 -2.65
N ARG A 186 -8.26 20.21 -2.26
CA ARG A 186 -7.49 21.31 -2.88
C ARG A 186 -5.99 21.07 -2.76
N MET A 187 -5.51 20.80 -1.54
CA MET A 187 -4.09 20.51 -1.28
C MET A 187 -3.56 19.42 -2.21
N LEU A 188 -4.24 18.28 -2.27
CA LEU A 188 -3.77 17.15 -3.08
C LEU A 188 -3.93 17.35 -4.59
N ARG A 189 -4.82 18.25 -5.00
CA ARG A 189 -4.96 18.67 -6.40
C ARG A 189 -3.78 19.52 -6.83
N GLU A 190 -3.39 20.50 -6.02
CA GLU A 190 -2.25 21.38 -6.29
C GLU A 190 -0.91 20.63 -6.21
N GLU A 191 -0.81 19.67 -5.27
CA GLU A 191 0.39 18.85 -5.06
C GLU A 191 0.47 17.61 -5.96
N ALA A 192 -0.52 17.35 -6.83
CA ALA A 192 -0.60 16.10 -7.60
C ALA A 192 0.65 15.83 -8.45
N LEU A 193 1.22 16.89 -9.06
CA LEU A 193 2.45 16.78 -9.85
C LEU A 193 3.71 16.67 -8.99
N ASN A 194 3.66 16.83 -7.68
CA ASN A 194 4.83 16.63 -6.83
C ASN A 194 5.12 15.16 -6.52
N PHE A 195 4.19 14.26 -6.86
CA PHE A 195 4.43 12.81 -6.86
C PHE A 195 5.26 12.39 -8.08
N SER A 196 6.39 11.73 -7.84
CA SER A 196 7.30 11.29 -8.91
C SER A 196 6.66 10.21 -9.80
N SER A 197 5.78 9.38 -9.24
CA SER A 197 4.98 8.41 -10.00
C SER A 197 4.03 9.06 -11.00
N VAL A 198 3.36 10.14 -10.60
CA VAL A 198 2.45 10.93 -11.46
C VAL A 198 3.25 11.67 -12.54
N LYS A 199 4.32 12.39 -12.16
CA LYS A 199 5.23 13.05 -13.11
C LYS A 199 5.76 12.09 -14.17
N ARG A 200 6.20 10.90 -13.75
CA ARG A 200 6.73 9.88 -14.67
C ARG A 200 5.67 9.39 -15.65
N LEU A 201 4.42 9.29 -15.23
CA LEU A 201 3.33 8.90 -16.10
C LEU A 201 3.02 10.02 -17.11
N ALA A 202 2.86 11.26 -16.63
CA ALA A 202 2.60 12.43 -17.47
C ALA A 202 3.70 12.68 -18.51
N ALA A 203 4.97 12.44 -18.15
CA ALA A 203 6.12 12.60 -19.05
C ALA A 203 6.15 11.62 -20.24
N ARG A 204 5.30 10.58 -20.26
CA ARG A 204 5.24 9.62 -21.38
C ARG A 204 4.54 10.16 -22.62
N LEU A 205 3.86 11.32 -22.52
CA LEU A 205 3.14 11.96 -23.63
C LEU A 205 2.16 11.01 -24.36
N LEU A 206 1.62 10.02 -23.63
CA LEU A 206 0.63 9.09 -24.16
C LEU A 206 -0.72 9.79 -24.29
N PRO A 207 -1.62 9.31 -25.17
CA PRO A 207 -3.01 9.77 -25.17
C PRO A 207 -3.65 9.59 -23.79
N PHE A 208 -4.56 10.49 -23.45
CA PHE A 208 -5.17 10.59 -22.13
C PHE A 208 -5.77 9.26 -21.60
N PRO A 209 -6.55 8.49 -22.38
CA PRO A 209 -7.07 7.18 -21.95
C PRO A 209 -5.98 6.20 -21.47
N PHE A 210 -4.85 6.13 -22.18
CA PHE A 210 -3.75 5.25 -21.80
C PHE A 210 -3.07 5.67 -20.50
N ASN A 211 -3.02 6.97 -20.21
CA ASN A 211 -2.52 7.43 -18.90
C ASN A 211 -3.42 6.91 -17.76
N LEU A 212 -4.75 6.93 -17.94
CA LEU A 212 -5.68 6.40 -16.96
C LEU A 212 -5.50 4.89 -16.76
N GLU A 213 -5.41 4.12 -17.84
CA GLU A 213 -5.20 2.66 -17.77
C GLU A 213 -3.87 2.29 -17.08
N LEU A 214 -2.84 3.13 -17.21
CA LEU A 214 -1.54 2.90 -16.60
C LEU A 214 -1.43 3.40 -15.15
N SER A 215 -2.43 4.14 -14.65
CA SER A 215 -2.43 4.68 -13.29
C SER A 215 -2.32 3.64 -12.15
N PRO A 216 -2.76 2.36 -12.28
CA PRO A 216 -2.44 1.33 -11.29
C PRO A 216 -0.94 1.15 -11.03
N ASN A 217 -0.10 1.37 -12.05
CA ASN A 217 1.37 1.31 -11.89
C ASN A 217 1.92 2.48 -11.08
N ALA A 218 1.30 3.66 -11.19
CA ALA A 218 1.64 4.81 -10.37
C ALA A 218 1.20 4.56 -8.92
N TYR A 219 0.00 4.03 -8.72
CA TYR A 219 -0.52 3.65 -7.40
C TYR A 219 0.42 2.68 -6.67
N ALA A 220 0.85 1.60 -7.33
CA ALA A 220 1.75 0.60 -6.73
C ALA A 220 3.15 1.13 -6.39
N ARG A 221 3.52 2.32 -6.89
CA ARG A 221 4.78 2.99 -6.49
C ARG A 221 4.63 3.81 -5.23
N GLU A 222 3.44 4.39 -5.00
CA GLU A 222 3.15 5.22 -3.82
C GLU A 222 2.66 4.41 -2.62
N PHE A 223 2.06 3.24 -2.84
CA PHE A 223 1.49 2.40 -1.78
C PHE A 223 1.90 0.94 -1.92
N ASN A 224 2.13 0.27 -0.79
CA ASN A 224 2.38 -1.18 -0.74
C ASN A 224 1.09 -2.01 -0.51
N HIS A 225 -0.07 -1.35 -0.52
CA HIS A 225 -1.34 -1.91 -0.08
C HIS A 225 -2.50 -1.34 -0.89
N GLY A 226 -3.58 -2.11 -0.99
CA GLY A 226 -4.73 -1.82 -1.84
C GLY A 226 -4.46 -2.14 -3.31
N ARG A 227 -5.54 -2.27 -4.07
CA ARG A 227 -5.52 -2.52 -5.51
C ARG A 227 -6.33 -1.44 -6.19
N LEU A 228 -5.73 -0.79 -7.19
CA LEU A 228 -6.42 0.12 -8.09
C LEU A 228 -6.68 -0.59 -9.42
N GLU A 229 -7.95 -0.62 -9.81
CA GLU A 229 -8.37 -1.04 -11.15
C GLU A 229 -8.97 0.15 -11.88
N VAL A 230 -8.68 0.23 -13.18
CA VAL A 230 -9.21 1.29 -14.04
C VAL A 230 -9.82 0.66 -15.27
N GLU A 231 -11.03 1.08 -15.54
CA GLU A 231 -11.77 0.71 -16.74
C GLU A 231 -12.06 2.00 -17.51
N VAL A 232 -11.67 2.05 -18.77
CA VAL A 232 -11.91 3.19 -19.67
C VAL A 232 -12.94 2.78 -20.71
N ASP A 233 -13.97 3.60 -20.88
CA ASP A 233 -15.03 3.43 -21.85
C ASP A 233 -15.34 4.78 -22.52
N GLY A 234 -14.84 4.97 -23.73
CA GLY A 234 -14.98 6.20 -24.50
C GLY A 234 -14.41 7.43 -23.77
N ARG A 235 -15.28 8.35 -23.37
CA ARG A 235 -14.97 9.61 -22.66
C ARG A 235 -15.18 9.52 -21.15
N ARG A 236 -15.25 8.30 -20.63
CA ARG A 236 -15.45 8.02 -19.22
C ARG A 236 -14.43 6.98 -18.76
N ALA A 237 -14.04 7.08 -17.50
CA ALA A 237 -13.33 6.03 -16.81
C ALA A 237 -13.94 5.78 -15.43
N LEU A 238 -13.77 4.56 -14.93
CA LEU A 238 -14.12 4.18 -13.57
C LEU A 238 -12.87 3.63 -12.88
N MET A 239 -12.39 4.39 -11.89
CA MET A 239 -11.33 3.96 -10.98
C MET A 239 -11.94 3.28 -9.76
N ARG A 240 -11.48 2.07 -9.44
CA ARG A 240 -11.96 1.25 -8.32
C ARG A 240 -10.79 0.91 -7.39
N PHE A 241 -10.90 1.34 -6.13
CA PHE A 241 -9.94 1.04 -5.08
C PHE A 241 -10.47 -0.08 -4.18
N TYR A 242 -9.86 -1.26 -4.30
CA TYR A 242 -10.11 -2.44 -3.48
C TYR A 242 -9.09 -2.55 -2.37
N ASP A 243 -9.46 -3.23 -1.29
CA ASP A 243 -8.57 -3.59 -0.19
C ASP A 243 -7.76 -2.39 0.34
N TRP A 244 -8.37 -1.21 0.32
CA TRP A 244 -7.73 0.08 0.63
C TRP A 244 -8.25 0.63 1.97
N MET A 245 -7.39 1.23 2.78
CA MET A 245 -7.80 1.90 4.03
C MET A 245 -8.52 3.22 3.73
N SER A 246 -9.80 3.37 4.06
CA SER A 246 -10.56 4.57 3.72
C SER A 246 -10.79 5.49 4.92
N SER A 247 -10.73 6.81 4.71
CA SER A 247 -11.30 7.83 5.59
C SER A 247 -11.96 8.93 4.74
N PRO A 248 -12.81 9.81 5.32
CA PRO A 248 -13.32 10.98 4.61
C PRO A 248 -12.20 11.84 4.01
N ALA A 249 -11.17 12.18 4.80
CA ALA A 249 -10.02 12.93 4.33
C ALA A 249 -9.30 12.22 3.18
N ARG A 250 -9.02 10.91 3.32
CA ARG A 250 -8.31 10.14 2.30
C ARG A 250 -9.13 10.02 1.01
N CYS A 251 -10.45 9.96 1.11
CA CYS A 251 -11.33 9.93 -0.07
C CYS A 251 -11.24 11.23 -0.88
N LYS A 252 -11.19 12.37 -0.19
CA LYS A 252 -11.07 13.71 -0.80
C LYS A 252 -9.66 14.00 -1.29
N ALA A 253 -8.64 13.55 -0.56
CA ALA A 253 -7.24 13.56 -0.99
C ALA A 253 -7.10 12.87 -2.37
N TRP A 254 -7.69 11.68 -2.53
CA TRP A 254 -7.69 10.97 -3.80
C TRP A 254 -8.50 11.61 -4.91
N GLN A 255 -9.65 12.17 -4.59
CA GLN A 255 -10.39 12.97 -5.56
C GLN A 255 -9.52 14.13 -6.08
N GLY A 256 -8.85 14.85 -5.17
CA GLY A 256 -7.93 15.94 -5.48
C GLY A 256 -6.76 15.50 -6.34
N THR A 257 -6.06 14.42 -5.96
CA THR A 257 -4.91 13.94 -6.75
C THR A 257 -5.30 13.53 -8.16
N VAL A 258 -6.44 12.86 -8.34
CA VAL A 258 -6.92 12.50 -9.69
C VAL A 258 -7.23 13.77 -10.49
N GLU A 259 -7.94 14.75 -9.91
CA GLU A 259 -8.20 16.03 -10.58
C GLU A 259 -6.91 16.75 -10.98
N GLY A 260 -5.94 16.87 -10.07
CA GLY A 260 -4.70 17.59 -10.32
C GLY A 260 -3.80 16.89 -11.34
N SER A 261 -3.74 15.56 -11.28
CA SER A 261 -2.97 14.76 -12.24
C SER A 261 -3.49 14.96 -13.66
N LEU A 262 -4.81 15.04 -13.84
CA LEU A 262 -5.45 15.11 -15.15
C LEU A 262 -5.53 16.56 -15.68
N ALA A 263 -5.68 17.55 -14.81
CA ALA A 263 -5.63 18.97 -15.18
C ALA A 263 -4.28 19.35 -15.81
N SER A 264 -3.19 18.70 -15.40
CA SER A 264 -1.85 18.92 -15.96
C SER A 264 -1.71 18.57 -17.45
N ILE A 265 -2.64 17.79 -17.99
CA ILE A 265 -2.63 17.29 -19.38
C ILE A 265 -3.50 18.21 -20.27
N GLY A 266 -4.03 19.32 -19.73
CA GLY A 266 -4.83 20.30 -20.49
C GLY A 266 -6.25 19.84 -20.79
N VAL A 267 -6.72 18.78 -20.13
CA VAL A 267 -8.06 18.21 -20.29
C VAL A 267 -8.94 18.61 -19.11
N SER A 268 -10.10 19.20 -19.37
CA SER A 268 -11.10 19.47 -18.34
C SER A 268 -11.72 18.15 -17.89
N VAL A 269 -11.54 17.79 -16.62
CA VAL A 269 -12.06 16.54 -16.07
C VAL A 269 -13.01 16.80 -14.93
N THR A 270 -14.04 15.97 -14.84
CA THR A 270 -14.89 15.90 -13.64
C THR A 270 -14.66 14.56 -12.96
N VAL A 271 -14.33 14.60 -11.67
CA VAL A 271 -14.12 13.40 -10.85
C VAL A 271 -15.22 13.33 -9.80
N THR A 272 -16.05 12.29 -9.87
CA THR A 272 -17.19 12.08 -8.96
C THR A 272 -17.04 10.76 -8.21
N LYS A 273 -17.18 10.80 -6.88
CA LYS A 273 -17.21 9.58 -6.07
C LYS A 273 -18.54 8.85 -6.27
N VAL A 274 -18.48 7.63 -6.80
CA VAL A 274 -19.66 6.81 -7.14
C VAL A 274 -19.85 5.58 -6.25
N ALA A 275 -18.80 5.17 -5.53
CA ALA A 275 -18.88 4.09 -4.54
C ALA A 275 -17.99 4.39 -3.32
N CYS A 276 -18.38 3.91 -2.14
CA CYS A 276 -17.67 4.20 -0.90
C CYS A 276 -17.66 3.01 0.05
N ARG A 277 -16.46 2.53 0.41
CA ARG A 277 -16.31 1.46 1.42
C ARG A 277 -16.88 1.84 2.79
N LEU A 278 -16.77 3.13 3.17
CA LEU A 278 -17.34 3.63 4.43
C LEU A 278 -18.88 3.58 4.45
N LYS A 279 -19.51 3.41 3.28
CA LYS A 279 -20.97 3.26 3.12
C LYS A 279 -21.35 1.82 2.73
N GLY A 280 -20.49 0.84 2.97
CA GLY A 280 -20.76 -0.58 2.71
C GLY A 280 -20.46 -1.08 1.30
N SER A 281 -19.95 -0.26 0.39
CA SER A 281 -19.52 -0.74 -0.93
C SER A 281 -18.26 -1.62 -0.83
N ALA A 282 -18.09 -2.59 -1.73
CA ALA A 282 -16.89 -3.43 -1.77
C ALA A 282 -15.60 -2.64 -2.08
N TYR A 283 -15.72 -1.50 -2.78
CA TYR A 283 -14.61 -0.64 -3.19
C TYR A 283 -14.95 0.84 -3.04
N CYS A 284 -13.92 1.70 -3.10
CA CYS A 284 -14.09 3.14 -3.31
C CYS A 284 -14.00 3.43 -4.81
N GLY A 285 -15.07 3.98 -5.39
CA GLY A 285 -15.19 4.18 -6.83
C GLY A 285 -15.20 5.67 -7.18
N TYR A 286 -14.48 6.03 -8.24
CA TYR A 286 -14.43 7.38 -8.80
C TYR A 286 -14.70 7.32 -10.30
N ALA A 287 -15.80 7.93 -10.74
CA ALA A 287 -16.10 8.13 -12.13
C ALA A 287 -15.39 9.40 -12.62
N ILE A 288 -14.70 9.29 -13.74
CA ILE A 288 -13.96 10.37 -14.39
C ILE A 288 -14.60 10.58 -15.75
N THR A 289 -14.93 11.83 -16.09
CA THR A 289 -15.46 12.20 -17.40
C THR A 289 -14.66 13.36 -17.98
N TRP A 290 -14.38 13.34 -19.28
CA TRP A 290 -13.59 14.35 -20.00
C TRP A 290 -14.07 14.59 -21.43
#